data_AF-A0A439IFT9-F1
#
_entry.id   AF-A0A439IFT9-F1
#
_cell.length_a   1.000
_cell.length_b   1.000
_cell.length_c   1.000
_cell.angle_alpha   90.00
_cell.angle_beta   90.00
_cell.angle_gamma   90.00
#
_symmetry.space_group_name_H-M   'P 1'
#
loop_
_entity.id
_entity.type
_entity.pdbx_description
1 polymer ?
#
loop_
_entity_poly.entity_id
_entity_poly.type
_entity_poly.pdbx_seq_one_letter_code
_entity_poly.pdbx_strand_id
1 'polypeptide(L)' 'MEAPETIQNAWAALKLVRRAIEQTCPAGVLPSEEAVLLLYGPEPIHEGEALAKAIIESVERLTLTNGN' A
#
# COMPACT_ATOMS: atom_id res chain seq x y z
N MET A 1 -5.91 -23.88 -0.91
CA MET A 1 -5.56 -23.24 0.37
C MET A 1 -4.07 -22.98 0.28
N GLU A 2 -3.65 -21.71 0.16
CA GLU A 2 -2.23 -21.35 0.12
C GLU A 2 -1.54 -21.84 1.40
N ALA A 3 -0.29 -22.29 1.29
CA ALA A 3 0.47 -22.73 2.46
C ALA A 3 0.61 -21.54 3.44
N PRO A 4 0.47 -21.76 4.77
CA PRO A 4 0.56 -20.68 5.76
C PRO A 4 1.83 -19.82 5.64
N GLU A 5 2.94 -20.42 5.25
CA GLU A 5 4.22 -19.74 4.98
C GLU A 5 4.12 -18.73 3.82
N THR A 6 3.38 -19.06 2.75
CA THR A 6 3.17 -18.16 1.60
C THR A 6 2.39 -16.91 2.00
N ILE A 7 1.34 -17.07 2.84
CA ILE A 7 0.53 -15.94 3.33
C ILE A 7 1.35 -15.05 4.27
N GLN A 8 2.17 -15.64 5.15
CA GLN A 8 3.06 -14.87 6.04
C GLN A 8 4.09 -14.08 5.26
N ASN A 9 4.70 -14.68 4.24
CA ASN A 9 5.67 -14.02 3.38
C ASN A 9 5.02 -12.88 2.58
N ALA A 10 3.79 -13.06 2.10
CA ALA A 10 3.03 -11.99 1.45
C ALA A 10 2.83 -10.79 2.39
N TRP A 11 2.37 -11.03 3.61
CA TRP A 11 2.24 -9.96 4.61
C TRP A 11 3.55 -9.29 4.97
N ALA A 12 4.63 -10.06 5.14
CA ALA A 12 5.95 -9.52 5.43
C ALA A 12 6.43 -8.60 4.30
N ALA A 13 6.27 -9.02 3.05
CA ALA A 13 6.62 -8.22 1.87
C ALA A 13 5.79 -6.93 1.79
N LEU A 14 4.47 -7.01 1.98
CA LEU A 14 3.59 -5.84 1.92
C LEU A 14 3.90 -4.82 3.02
N LYS A 15 4.23 -5.28 4.25
CA LYS A 15 4.64 -4.41 5.35
C LYS A 15 5.94 -3.65 5.07
N LEU A 16 6.88 -4.26 4.33
CA LEU A 16 8.09 -3.57 3.89
C LEU A 16 7.75 -2.42 2.93
N VAL A 17 6.83 -2.66 2.00
CA VAL A 17 6.37 -1.63 1.04
C VAL A 17 5.61 -0.51 1.74
N ARG A 18 4.66 -0.86 2.63
CA ARG A 18 3.94 0.12 3.47
C ARG A 18 4.90 1.04 4.20
N ARG A 19 5.87 0.46 4.91
CA ARG A 19 6.88 1.23 5.64
C ARG A 19 7.65 2.17 4.72
N ALA A 20 8.04 1.72 3.53
CA ALA A 20 8.75 2.55 2.57
C ALA A 20 7.88 3.76 2.13
N ILE A 21 6.59 3.54 1.84
CA ILE A 21 5.65 4.61 1.51
C ILE A 21 5.49 5.58 2.69
N GLU A 22 5.21 5.07 3.89
CA GLU A 22 5.02 5.90 5.09
C GLU A 22 6.27 6.71 5.48
N GLN A 23 7.47 6.22 5.16
CA GLN A 23 8.73 6.93 5.40
C GLN A 23 9.04 8.01 4.36
N THR A 24 8.57 7.85 3.12
CA THR A 24 8.98 8.69 1.98
C THR A 24 7.90 9.65 1.50
N CYS A 25 6.64 9.25 1.65
CA CYS A 25 5.50 9.98 1.14
C CYS A 25 4.90 10.89 2.23
N PRO A 26 4.28 12.02 1.85
CA PRO A 26 3.54 12.84 2.79
C PRO A 26 2.42 12.07 3.51
N ALA A 27 2.06 12.55 4.70
CA ALA A 27 0.91 12.02 5.44
C ALA A 27 -0.37 12.09 4.59
N GLY A 28 -1.19 11.04 4.68
CA GLY A 28 -2.46 10.94 3.93
C GLY A 28 -2.34 10.30 2.54
N VAL A 29 -1.13 9.99 2.07
CA VAL A 29 -0.94 9.25 0.80
C VAL A 29 -1.46 7.81 0.88
N LEU A 30 -1.32 7.16 2.04
CA LEU A 30 -1.74 5.78 2.28
C LEU A 30 -2.69 5.74 3.48
N PRO A 31 -3.87 5.08 3.38
CA PRO A 31 -4.71 4.81 4.54
C PRO A 31 -4.00 3.91 5.57
N SER A 32 -4.39 4.00 6.85
CA SER A 32 -3.87 3.09 7.90
C SER A 32 -4.28 1.64 7.62
N GLU A 33 -3.59 0.67 8.25
CA GLU A 33 -3.95 -0.76 8.11
C GLU A 33 -5.41 -1.02 8.54
N GLU A 34 -5.90 -0.35 9.58
CA GLU A 34 -7.30 -0.45 10.01
C GLU A 34 -8.28 0.11 8.97
N ALA A 35 -7.92 1.23 8.33
CA ALA A 35 -8.73 1.78 7.26
C ALA A 35 -8.73 0.87 6.03
N VAL A 36 -7.60 0.23 5.70
CA VAL A 36 -7.53 -0.77 4.62
C VAL A 36 -8.43 -1.97 4.93
N LEU A 37 -8.40 -2.48 6.16
CA LEU A 37 -9.26 -3.58 6.60
C LEU A 37 -10.75 -3.25 6.40
N LEU A 38 -11.16 -2.02 6.72
CA LEU A 38 -12.55 -1.57 6.60
C LEU A 38 -12.96 -1.28 5.15
N LEU A 39 -12.05 -0.73 4.34
CA LEU A 39 -12.36 -0.27 2.97
C LEU A 39 -12.19 -1.36 1.91
N TYR A 40 -11.21 -2.25 2.07
CA TYR A 40 -10.83 -3.23 1.06
C TYR A 40 -11.05 -4.66 1.56
N GLY A 41 -10.54 -4.99 2.76
CA GLY A 41 -10.72 -6.31 3.36
C GLY A 41 -9.48 -6.85 4.09
N PRO A 42 -9.56 -8.05 4.68
CA PRO A 42 -8.54 -8.57 5.60
C PRO A 42 -7.41 -9.37 4.94
N GLU A 43 -7.51 -9.71 3.65
CA GLU A 43 -6.51 -10.54 2.96
C GLU A 43 -5.34 -9.70 2.38
N PRO A 44 -4.14 -10.29 2.17
CA PRO A 44 -2.97 -9.59 1.62
C PRO A 44 -3.24 -8.80 0.33
N ILE A 45 -4.12 -9.31 -0.53
CA ILE A 45 -4.46 -8.64 -1.79
C ILE A 45 -5.09 -7.25 -1.57
N HIS A 46 -5.86 -7.07 -0.49
CA HIS A 46 -6.50 -5.80 -0.15
C HIS A 46 -5.49 -4.75 0.30
N GLU A 47 -4.48 -5.17 1.09
CA GLU A 47 -3.34 -4.32 1.42
C GLU A 47 -2.52 -3.99 0.16
N GLY A 48 -2.29 -4.99 -0.70
CA GLY A 48 -1.64 -4.78 -1.99
C GLY A 48 -2.36 -3.76 -2.87
N GLU A 49 -3.69 -3.79 -2.92
CA GLU A 49 -4.51 -2.84 -3.67
C GLU A 49 -4.36 -1.40 -3.13
N ALA A 50 -4.44 -1.23 -1.80
CA ALA A 50 -4.27 0.07 -1.17
C ALA A 50 -2.87 0.66 -1.45
N LEU A 51 -1.82 -0.16 -1.37
CA LEU A 51 -0.44 0.25 -1.67
C LEU A 51 -0.28 0.64 -3.15
N ALA A 52 -0.83 -0.15 -4.08
CA ALA A 52 -0.76 0.14 -5.50
C ALA A 52 -1.43 1.48 -5.83
N LYS A 53 -2.61 1.73 -5.26
CA LYS A 53 -3.33 3.00 -5.43
C LYS A 53 -2.54 4.19 -4.89
N ALA A 54 -1.97 4.06 -3.68
CA ALA A 54 -1.15 5.12 -3.07
C ALA A 54 0.08 5.46 -3.91
N ILE A 55 0.75 4.47 -4.50
CA ILE A 55 1.89 4.66 -5.41
C ILE A 55 1.45 5.39 -6.68
N ILE A 56 0.41 4.91 -7.36
CA ILE A 56 -0.08 5.50 -8.61
C ILE A 56 -0.46 6.96 -8.40
N GLU A 57 -1.29 7.26 -7.40
CA GLU A 57 -1.72 8.63 -7.12
C GLU A 57 -0.53 9.54 -6.77
N SER A 58 0.48 9.00 -6.08
CA SER A 58 1.68 9.78 -5.73
C SER A 58 2.53 10.10 -6.96
N VAL A 59 2.71 9.14 -7.87
CA VAL A 59 3.40 9.36 -9.14
C VAL A 59 2.63 10.35 -10.01
N GLU A 60 1.31 10.19 -10.14
CA GLU A 60 0.46 11.13 -10.90
C GLU A 60 0.62 12.56 -10.39
N ARG A 61 0.52 12.78 -9.07
CA ARG A 61 0.76 14.09 -8.46
C ARG A 61 2.14 14.65 -8.79
N LEU A 62 3.19 13.84 -8.68
CA LEU A 62 4.56 14.26 -9.03
C LEU A 62 4.69 14.64 -10.51
N THR A 63 4.07 13.89 -11.42
CA THR A 63 4.09 14.20 -12.86
C THR A 63 3.34 15.49 -13.18
N LEU A 64 2.22 15.76 -12.49
CA LEU A 64 1.46 16.99 -12.64
C LEU A 64 2.19 18.21 -12.07
N THR A 65 2.96 18.05 -11.00
CA THR A 65 3.76 19.16 -10.43
C THR A 65 5.07 19.42 -11.20
N ASN A 66 5.59 18.42 -11.91
CA ASN A 66 6.84 18.52 -12.67
C ASN A 66 6.62 18.89 -14.15
N GLY A 67 5.37 18.88 -14.63
CA GLY A 67 4.99 19.40 -15.93
C GLY A 67 4.57 20.87 -15.83
N ASN A 68 5.39 21.76 -16.42
CA ASN A 68 4.94 23.07 -16.90
C ASN A 68 4.02 22.89 -18.12
#